data_AF-A0A1V5N6D6-F1
#
_entry.id   AF-A0A1V5N6D6-F1
#
_cell.length_a   1.000
_cell.length_b   1.000
_cell.length_c   1.000
_cell.angle_alpha   90.00
_cell.angle_beta   90.00
_cell.angle_gamma   90.00
#
_symmetry.space_group_name_H-M   'P 1'
#
loop_
_entity.id
_entity.type
_entity.pdbx_description
1 polymer ?
#
loop_
_entity_poly.entity_id
_entity_poly.type
_entity_poly.pdbx_seq_one_letter_code
_entity_poly.pdbx_strand_id
1 'polypeptide(L)'
;MKKKLQIAAFYFLTIILTGCVPSLHPLFTEDEKVFDANLAGIWSTDSNEIWEFRKDAKGYECIYIDKDGKSGKFTGTLGKIQDNAFMDIYPKELYLNENDFYKFHFVPAHTFLKVHLAKDSLELRMLHPESLDKLLKSEPNAIKYERIENVGNVLTASTEELKKFIRKYGLDEKYELFGEAAEAEKMRRIQVEEPNQPKTQN
;
A
#
# COMPACT_ATOMS: atom_id res chain seq x y z
N MET A 1 32.66 9.18 46.08
CA MET A 1 33.30 8.99 44.76
C MET A 1 32.29 8.34 43.83
N LYS A 2 32.05 8.95 42.67
CA LYS A 2 30.84 8.78 41.83
C LYS A 2 30.82 7.42 41.10
N LYS A 3 29.71 6.68 41.21
CA LYS A 3 29.40 5.48 40.40
C LYS A 3 29.26 5.89 38.93
N LYS A 4 30.04 5.29 38.03
CA LYS A 4 29.87 5.47 36.58
C LYS A 4 28.75 4.54 36.11
N LEU A 5 27.62 5.13 35.75
CA LEU A 5 26.50 4.44 35.13
C LEU A 5 26.84 4.29 33.64
N GLN A 6 27.16 3.06 33.20
CA GLN A 6 27.34 2.76 31.79
C GLN A 6 25.96 2.69 31.14
N ILE A 7 25.57 3.74 30.43
CA ILE A 7 24.39 3.74 29.57
C ILE A 7 24.77 2.95 28.32
N ALA A 8 24.39 1.68 28.27
CA ALA A 8 24.39 0.91 27.04
C ALA A 8 23.29 1.49 26.14
N ALA A 9 23.67 2.32 25.17
CA ALA A 9 22.80 2.76 24.11
C ALA A 9 22.54 1.57 23.19
N PHE A 10 21.55 0.75 23.54
CA PHE A 10 20.99 -0.29 22.70
C PHE A 10 20.19 0.42 21.61
N TYR A 11 20.87 0.86 20.54
CA TYR A 11 20.19 1.21 19.30
C TYR A 11 19.59 -0.10 18.77
N PHE A 12 18.34 -0.35 19.16
CA PHE A 12 17.51 -1.34 18.52
C PHE A 12 17.25 -0.82 17.12
N LEU A 13 18.14 -1.17 16.19
CA LEU A 13 17.87 -1.04 14.76
C LEU A 13 16.73 -2.01 14.49
N THR A 14 15.50 -1.54 14.67
CA THR A 14 14.32 -2.21 14.14
C THR A 14 14.55 -2.31 12.64
N ILE A 15 14.88 -3.51 12.19
CA ILE A 15 14.76 -3.86 10.78
C ILE A 15 13.27 -3.74 10.51
N ILE A 16 12.85 -2.60 9.96
CA ILE A 16 11.52 -2.45 9.40
C ILE A 16 11.52 -3.42 8.22
N LEU A 17 11.03 -4.64 8.45
CA LEU A 17 10.66 -5.53 7.38
C LEU A 17 9.57 -4.76 6.62
N THR A 18 9.95 -4.17 5.49
CA THR A 18 9.06 -3.46 4.56
C THR A 18 8.17 -4.48 3.85
N GLY A 19 7.47 -5.30 4.63
CA GLY A 19 6.44 -6.20 4.15
C GLY A 19 5.13 -5.45 4.14
N CYS A 20 4.40 -5.56 3.03
CA CYS A 20 2.96 -5.29 3.00
C CYS A 20 2.21 -6.60 3.27
N VAL A 21 0.98 -6.52 3.75
CA VAL A 21 0.07 -7.69 3.78
C VAL A 21 -0.75 -7.71 2.49
N PRO A 22 -0.53 -8.69 1.59
CA PRO A 22 -1.32 -8.81 0.37
C PRO A 22 -2.70 -9.44 0.62
N SER A 23 -3.61 -9.25 -0.33
CA SER A 23 -4.92 -9.91 -0.35
C SER A 23 -5.22 -10.57 -1.69
N LEU A 24 -5.88 -11.73 -1.67
CA LEU A 24 -6.34 -12.41 -2.89
C LEU A 24 -7.59 -11.77 -3.50
N HIS A 25 -8.30 -10.93 -2.75
CA HIS A 25 -9.54 -10.28 -3.18
C HIS A 25 -9.41 -8.76 -3.12
N PRO A 26 -10.09 -8.03 -4.01
CA PRO A 26 -10.06 -6.58 -4.00
C PRO A 26 -10.77 -6.01 -2.77
N LEU A 27 -10.40 -4.79 -2.38
CA LEU A 27 -11.05 -4.05 -1.30
C LEU A 27 -12.36 -3.39 -1.74
N PHE A 28 -12.50 -3.08 -3.03
CA PHE A 28 -13.64 -2.37 -3.60
C PHE A 28 -14.21 -3.11 -4.81
N THR A 29 -15.52 -3.00 -5.00
CA THR A 29 -16.18 -3.40 -6.24
C THR A 29 -16.17 -2.25 -7.25
N GLU A 30 -16.52 -2.53 -8.51
CA GLU A 30 -16.52 -1.55 -9.61
C GLU A 30 -17.44 -0.34 -9.39
N ASP A 31 -18.53 -0.52 -8.65
CA ASP A 31 -19.52 0.52 -8.30
C ASP A 31 -19.13 1.39 -7.10
N GLU A 32 -18.10 0.98 -6.32
CA GLU A 32 -17.61 1.71 -5.15
C GLU A 32 -16.43 2.66 -5.48
N LYS A 33 -16.03 2.69 -6.76
CA LYS A 33 -14.89 3.47 -7.23
C LYS A 33 -15.17 4.96 -7.17
N VAL A 34 -14.19 5.71 -6.69
CA VAL A 34 -14.16 7.17 -6.75
C VAL A 34 -12.96 7.66 -7.53
N PHE A 35 -13.07 8.85 -8.11
CA PHE A 35 -11.96 9.51 -8.78
C PHE A 35 -11.71 10.87 -8.12
N ASP A 36 -10.46 11.11 -7.74
CA ASP A 36 -9.95 12.40 -7.28
C ASP A 36 -8.85 12.90 -8.23
N ALA A 37 -9.15 13.98 -8.96
CA ALA A 37 -8.20 14.59 -9.90
C ALA A 37 -6.95 15.14 -9.19
N ASN A 38 -7.02 15.44 -7.89
CA ASN A 38 -5.87 15.92 -7.14
C ASN A 38 -4.86 14.82 -6.85
N LEU A 39 -5.25 13.55 -6.89
CA LEU A 39 -4.31 12.43 -6.73
C LEU A 39 -3.42 12.25 -7.96
N ALA A 40 -3.95 12.59 -9.14
CA ALA A 40 -3.24 12.48 -10.40
C ALA A 40 -1.98 13.36 -10.43
N GLY A 41 -0.87 12.80 -10.94
CA GLY A 41 0.43 13.45 -10.99
C GLY A 41 1.56 12.60 -10.44
N ILE A 42 2.73 13.22 -10.34
CA ILE A 42 3.97 12.59 -9.90
C ILE A 42 4.33 13.10 -8.51
N TRP A 43 4.55 12.15 -7.62
CA TRP A 43 4.84 12.33 -6.21
C TRP A 43 6.20 11.72 -5.91
N SER A 44 7.03 12.40 -5.12
CA SER A 44 8.35 11.89 -4.73
C SER A 44 8.60 12.04 -3.24
N THR A 45 9.26 11.03 -2.68
CA THR A 45 9.78 11.05 -1.31
C THR A 45 11.14 11.76 -1.26
N ASP A 46 11.62 12.05 -0.05
CA ASP A 46 12.97 12.58 0.15
C ASP A 46 14.07 11.54 -0.16
N SER A 47 13.68 10.26 -0.19
CA SER A 47 14.52 9.11 -0.57
C SER A 47 14.57 8.85 -2.08
N ASN A 48 13.99 9.74 -2.90
CA ASN A 48 13.88 9.65 -4.37
C ASN A 48 13.04 8.47 -4.89
N GLU A 49 12.18 7.89 -4.06
CA GLU A 49 11.12 7.01 -4.55
C GLU A 49 10.05 7.87 -5.24
N ILE A 50 9.44 7.32 -6.29
CA ILE A 50 8.45 8.04 -7.10
C ILE A 50 7.17 7.22 -7.21
N TRP A 51 6.04 7.89 -6.98
CA TRP A 51 4.71 7.40 -7.31
C TRP A 51 4.08 8.30 -8.36
N GLU A 52 3.72 7.73 -9.50
CA GLU A 52 2.96 8.40 -10.53
C GLU A 52 1.57 7.79 -10.61
N PHE A 53 0.54 8.63 -10.49
CA PHE A 53 -0.85 8.25 -10.65
C PHE A 53 -1.39 8.88 -11.93
N ARG A 54 -1.79 8.04 -12.88
CA ARG A 54 -2.41 8.46 -14.12
C ARG A 54 -3.87 8.06 -14.15
N LYS A 55 -4.72 8.90 -14.73
CA LYS A 55 -6.11 8.50 -14.99
C LYS A 55 -6.15 7.34 -15.99
N ASP A 56 -6.89 6.28 -15.66
CA ASP A 56 -7.15 5.14 -16.54
C ASP A 56 -8.66 4.87 -16.63
N ALA A 57 -9.12 4.13 -17.66
CA ALA A 57 -10.52 3.80 -17.86
C ALA A 57 -11.14 3.03 -16.68
N LYS A 58 -10.31 2.29 -15.92
CA LYS A 58 -10.73 1.47 -14.77
C LYS A 58 -10.43 2.10 -13.40
N GLY A 59 -9.95 3.35 -13.36
CA GLY A 59 -9.51 4.02 -12.14
C GLY A 59 -8.20 4.76 -12.39
N TYR A 60 -7.10 4.19 -11.89
CA TYR A 60 -5.75 4.73 -12.05
C TYR A 60 -4.81 3.70 -12.66
N GLU A 61 -3.84 4.15 -13.45
CA GLU A 61 -2.56 3.46 -13.63
C GLU A 61 -1.59 4.03 -12.59
N CYS A 62 -1.09 3.18 -11.71
CA CYS A 62 -0.10 3.55 -10.70
C CYS A 62 1.26 3.02 -11.12
N ILE A 63 2.25 3.89 -11.16
CA ILE A 63 3.63 3.53 -11.44
C ILE A 63 4.43 3.85 -10.19
N TYR A 64 5.09 2.83 -9.65
CA TYR A 64 6.00 2.98 -8.52
C TYR A 64 7.43 2.78 -9.02
N ILE A 65 8.32 3.72 -8.74
CA ILE A 65 9.75 3.63 -9.02
C ILE A 65 10.47 3.64 -7.67
N ASP A 66 11.19 2.56 -7.38
CA ASP A 66 11.97 2.46 -6.15
C ASP A 66 13.23 3.33 -6.20
N LYS A 67 13.92 3.44 -5.06
CA LYS A 67 15.18 4.19 -4.92
C LYS A 67 16.30 3.73 -5.86
N ASP A 68 16.23 2.52 -6.40
CA ASP A 68 17.20 1.95 -7.34
C ASP A 68 16.80 2.23 -8.81
N GLY A 69 15.68 2.94 -9.03
CA GLY A 69 15.16 3.28 -10.35
C GLY A 69 14.35 2.16 -11.02
N LYS A 70 14.01 1.09 -10.29
CA LYS A 70 13.20 -0.02 -10.84
C LYS A 70 11.73 0.32 -10.74
N SER A 71 11.01 0.16 -11.85
CA SER A 71 9.59 0.48 -11.93
C SER A 71 8.68 -0.74 -11.86
N GLY A 72 7.60 -0.65 -11.09
CA GLY A 72 6.43 -1.54 -11.15
C GLY A 72 5.18 -0.80 -11.62
N LYS A 73 4.30 -1.49 -12.36
CA LYS A 73 3.02 -0.94 -12.85
C LYS A 73 1.84 -1.67 -12.23
N PHE A 74 0.87 -0.91 -11.75
CA PHE A 74 -0.32 -1.40 -11.09
C PHE A 74 -1.57 -0.74 -11.66
N THR A 75 -2.68 -1.46 -11.66
CA THR A 75 -4.01 -0.85 -11.68
C THR A 75 -4.34 -0.37 -10.27
N GLY A 76 -4.84 0.85 -10.13
CA GLY A 76 -5.27 1.44 -8.87
C GLY A 76 -6.78 1.69 -8.84
N THR A 77 -7.44 1.25 -7.78
CA THR A 77 -8.83 1.55 -7.48
C THR A 77 -8.91 2.37 -6.21
N LEU A 78 -9.33 3.63 -6.33
CA LEU A 78 -9.58 4.50 -5.18
C LEU A 78 -11.03 4.31 -4.71
N GLY A 79 -11.22 4.13 -3.41
CA GLY A 79 -12.52 4.00 -2.77
C GLY A 79 -12.52 4.64 -1.39
N LYS A 80 -13.69 4.68 -0.74
CA LYS A 80 -13.84 5.20 0.62
C LYS A 80 -14.44 4.17 1.55
N ILE A 81 -13.90 4.11 2.76
CA ILE A 81 -14.49 3.36 3.87
C ILE A 81 -14.76 4.38 4.97
N GLN A 82 -16.04 4.69 5.18
CA GLN A 82 -16.46 5.88 5.92
C GLN A 82 -15.81 7.13 5.30
N ASP A 83 -15.20 8.00 6.10
CA ASP A 83 -14.57 9.24 5.61
C ASP A 83 -13.09 9.06 5.20
N ASN A 84 -12.58 7.83 5.23
CA ASN A 84 -11.18 7.53 4.93
C ASN A 84 -11.03 7.00 3.49
N ALA A 85 -10.08 7.57 2.75
CA ALA A 85 -9.74 7.12 1.41
C ALA A 85 -8.77 5.93 1.47
N PHE A 86 -9.00 4.94 0.61
CA PHE A 86 -8.09 3.82 0.41
C PHE A 86 -7.88 3.58 -1.08
N MET A 87 -6.64 3.25 -1.45
CA MET A 87 -6.28 2.78 -2.77
C MET A 87 -6.01 1.28 -2.70
N ASP A 88 -6.67 0.52 -3.56
CA ASP A 88 -6.37 -0.87 -3.83
C ASP A 88 -5.53 -0.93 -5.11
N ILE A 89 -4.27 -1.37 -5.00
CA ILE A 89 -3.39 -1.56 -6.16
C ILE A 89 -3.22 -3.05 -6.48
N TYR A 90 -3.18 -3.37 -7.78
CA TYR A 90 -3.00 -4.73 -8.29
C TYR A 90 -2.01 -4.74 -9.47
N PRO A 91 -1.03 -5.66 -9.53
CA PRO A 91 -0.02 -5.67 -10.60
C PRO A 91 -0.64 -5.81 -11.99
N LYS A 92 -0.25 -4.95 -12.94
CA LYS A 92 -0.81 -4.95 -14.31
C LYS A 92 -0.11 -5.96 -15.22
N GLU A 93 1.22 -6.03 -15.17
CA GLU A 93 2.04 -6.92 -15.98
C GLU A 93 3.25 -7.43 -15.19
N LEU A 94 3.47 -8.74 -15.22
CA LEU A 94 4.62 -9.40 -14.61
C LEU A 94 5.67 -9.67 -15.69
N TYR A 95 6.66 -8.78 -15.83
CA TYR A 95 7.74 -8.96 -16.82
C TYR A 95 8.85 -9.86 -16.27
N LEU A 96 8.60 -11.17 -16.27
CA LEU A 96 9.63 -12.18 -16.00
C LEU A 96 10.17 -12.75 -17.30
N ASN A 97 11.48 -12.88 -17.40
CA ASN A 97 12.14 -13.52 -18.55
C ASN A 97 12.20 -15.05 -18.39
N GLU A 98 11.08 -15.66 -18.02
CA GLU A 98 10.97 -17.10 -17.76
C GLU A 98 9.85 -17.75 -18.59
N ASN A 99 9.80 -19.08 -18.59
CA ASN A 99 8.75 -19.81 -19.32
C ASN A 99 7.36 -19.60 -18.69
N ASP A 100 6.31 -19.79 -19.49
CA ASP A 100 4.93 -19.53 -19.08
C ASP A 100 4.44 -20.44 -17.94
N PHE A 101 4.93 -21.68 -17.87
CA PHE A 101 4.60 -22.58 -16.77
C PHE A 101 5.13 -22.03 -15.45
N TYR A 102 6.37 -21.53 -15.42
CA TYR A 102 6.92 -20.87 -14.23
C TYR A 102 6.15 -19.60 -13.87
N LYS A 103 5.87 -18.73 -14.85
CA LYS A 103 5.06 -17.51 -14.66
C LYS A 103 3.67 -17.80 -14.08
N PHE A 104 3.03 -18.88 -14.49
CA PHE A 104 1.72 -19.30 -14.00
C PHE A 104 1.68 -19.61 -12.49
N HIS A 105 2.82 -19.90 -11.86
CA HIS A 105 2.90 -20.13 -10.42
C HIS A 105 3.00 -18.84 -9.60
N PHE A 106 3.10 -17.67 -10.25
CA PHE A 106 3.03 -16.37 -9.59
C PHE A 106 1.61 -15.84 -9.64
N VAL A 107 0.89 -16.02 -8.54
CA VAL A 107 -0.45 -15.46 -8.36
C VAL A 107 -0.31 -14.00 -7.89
N PRO A 108 -0.73 -13.00 -8.68
CA PRO A 108 -0.69 -11.61 -8.24
C PRO A 108 -1.72 -11.37 -7.13
N ALA A 109 -1.45 -10.39 -6.28
CA ALA A 109 -2.31 -10.05 -5.15
C ALA A 109 -2.51 -8.54 -5.03
N HIS A 110 -3.59 -8.18 -4.34
CA HIS A 110 -3.97 -6.81 -4.02
C HIS A 110 -3.17 -6.28 -2.83
N THR A 111 -2.86 -4.98 -2.86
CA THR A 111 -2.29 -4.24 -1.72
C THR A 111 -3.17 -3.04 -1.41
N PHE A 112 -3.53 -2.87 -0.14
CA PHE A 112 -4.36 -1.77 0.32
C PHE A 112 -3.51 -0.67 0.94
N LEU A 113 -3.73 0.55 0.45
CA LEU A 113 -3.06 1.76 0.88
C LEU A 113 -4.09 2.68 1.52
N LYS A 114 -3.94 3.05 2.78
CA LYS A 114 -4.67 4.17 3.35
C LYS A 114 -4.09 5.46 2.76
N VAL A 115 -4.93 6.26 2.13
CA VAL A 115 -4.53 7.48 1.40
C VAL A 115 -4.85 8.70 2.25
N HIS A 116 -3.85 9.53 2.51
CA HIS A 116 -4.05 10.88 3.02
C HIS A 116 -3.48 11.88 2.02
N LEU A 117 -4.37 12.61 1.36
CA LEU A 117 -4.05 13.60 0.35
C LEU A 117 -4.36 15.00 0.89
N ALA A 118 -3.33 15.85 0.93
CA ALA A 118 -3.46 17.28 1.11
C ALA A 118 -3.05 18.00 -0.18
N LYS A 119 -3.12 19.33 -0.19
CA LYS A 119 -2.87 20.14 -1.40
C LYS A 119 -1.56 19.77 -2.11
N ASP A 120 -0.47 19.72 -1.34
CA ASP A 120 0.90 19.53 -1.85
C ASP A 120 1.62 18.32 -1.21
N SER A 121 0.90 17.49 -0.45
CA SER A 121 1.46 16.28 0.18
C SER A 121 0.57 15.07 0.02
N LEU A 122 1.18 13.92 -0.27
CA LEU A 122 0.53 12.62 -0.31
C LEU A 122 1.19 11.70 0.70
N GLU A 123 0.39 10.97 1.45
CA GLU A 123 0.82 9.89 2.32
C GLU A 123 0.08 8.60 1.92
N LEU A 124 0.84 7.52 1.76
CA LEU A 124 0.32 6.19 1.48
C LEU A 124 0.81 5.26 2.58
N ARG A 125 -0.14 4.66 3.31
CA ARG A 125 0.19 3.74 4.39
C ARG A 125 -0.30 2.35 4.08
N MET A 126 0.60 1.38 4.10
CA MET A 126 0.29 -0.04 3.84
C MET A 126 -0.16 -0.73 5.13
N LEU A 127 -0.82 -1.88 4.98
CA LEU A 127 -1.11 -2.73 6.14
C LEU A 127 0.19 -3.32 6.69
N HIS A 128 0.47 -3.09 7.98
CA HIS A 128 1.68 -3.54 8.67
C HIS A 128 1.56 -5.01 9.10
N PRO A 129 2.45 -5.91 8.63
CA PRO A 129 2.42 -7.32 8.98
C PRO A 129 2.52 -7.57 10.49
N GLU A 130 3.37 -6.81 11.19
CA GLU A 130 3.54 -6.95 12.65
C GLU A 130 2.27 -6.57 13.42
N SER A 131 1.60 -5.49 13.02
CA SER A 131 0.34 -5.05 13.61
C SER A 131 -0.76 -6.08 13.37
N LEU A 132 -0.82 -6.65 12.15
CA LEU A 132 -1.74 -7.73 11.84
C LEU A 132 -1.44 -9.00 12.67
N ASP A 133 -0.17 -9.40 12.80
CA ASP A 133 0.23 -10.55 13.63
C ASP A 133 -0.16 -10.34 15.10
N LYS A 134 0.03 -9.15 15.65
CA LYS A 134 -0.40 -8.80 17.02
C LYS A 134 -1.92 -8.92 17.16
N LEU A 135 -2.68 -8.37 16.20
CA LEU A 135 -4.13 -8.48 16.19
C LEU A 135 -4.58 -9.94 16.16
N LEU A 136 -4.05 -10.74 15.23
CA LEU A 136 -4.43 -12.15 15.05
C LEU A 136 -4.05 -13.04 16.24
N LYS A 137 -3.03 -12.68 17.03
CA LYS A 137 -2.74 -13.37 18.31
C LYS A 137 -3.83 -13.14 19.35
N SER A 138 -4.40 -11.94 19.38
CA SER A 138 -5.45 -11.55 20.35
C SER A 138 -6.88 -11.89 19.88
N GLU A 139 -7.13 -11.79 18.58
CA GLU A 139 -8.40 -12.04 17.92
C GLU A 139 -8.17 -12.92 16.67
N PRO A 140 -7.97 -14.25 16.84
CA PRO A 140 -7.58 -15.15 15.74
C PRO A 140 -8.54 -15.21 14.56
N ASN A 141 -9.80 -14.81 14.76
CA ASN A 141 -10.85 -14.80 13.75
C ASN A 141 -11.14 -13.38 13.22
N ALA A 142 -10.26 -12.39 13.48
CA ALA A 142 -10.46 -11.01 13.04
C ALA A 142 -10.59 -10.89 11.52
N ILE A 143 -9.86 -11.71 10.77
CA ILE A 143 -9.91 -11.79 9.31
C ILE A 143 -9.46 -13.17 8.83
N LYS A 144 -9.98 -13.64 7.69
CA LYS A 144 -9.48 -14.86 7.05
C LYS A 144 -8.14 -14.58 6.37
N TYR A 145 -7.16 -15.43 6.61
CA TYR A 145 -5.83 -15.34 6.03
C TYR A 145 -5.23 -16.73 5.92
N GLU A 146 -4.23 -16.85 5.05
CA GLU A 146 -3.34 -18.01 4.98
C GLU A 146 -1.89 -17.55 5.20
N ARG A 147 -1.06 -18.41 5.78
CA ARG A 147 0.37 -18.12 5.94
C ARG A 147 1.17 -18.79 4.85
N ILE A 148 1.82 -18.00 4.00
CA ILE A 148 2.64 -18.47 2.88
C ILE A 148 4.12 -18.30 3.24
N GLU A 149 4.92 -19.33 2.97
CA GLU A 149 6.37 -19.28 3.17
C GLU A 149 7.01 -18.11 2.40
N ASN A 150 7.94 -17.39 3.02
CA ASN A 150 8.62 -16.21 2.48
C ASN A 150 7.74 -14.98 2.15
N VAL A 151 6.41 -15.08 2.26
CA VAL A 151 5.47 -13.97 2.07
C VAL A 151 4.87 -13.51 3.40
N GLY A 152 4.57 -14.44 4.30
CA GLY A 152 3.86 -14.15 5.55
C GLY A 152 2.35 -14.33 5.41
N ASN A 153 1.57 -13.48 6.09
CA ASN A 153 0.11 -13.58 6.05
C ASN A 153 -0.42 -13.00 4.72
N VAL A 154 -1.32 -13.73 4.07
CA VAL A 154 -2.06 -13.31 2.88
C VAL A 154 -3.54 -13.35 3.19
N LEU A 155 -4.25 -12.23 3.02
CA LEU A 155 -5.67 -12.13 3.32
C LEU A 155 -6.49 -12.87 2.25
N THR A 156 -7.38 -13.74 2.69
CA THR A 156 -8.24 -14.59 1.83
C THR A 156 -9.73 -14.32 2.02
N ALA A 157 -10.06 -13.31 2.83
CA ALA A 157 -11.44 -12.92 3.08
C ALA A 157 -12.08 -12.26 1.85
N SER A 158 -13.41 -12.38 1.74
CA SER A 158 -14.17 -11.70 0.69
C SER A 158 -14.07 -10.17 0.80
N THR A 159 -14.30 -9.46 -0.30
CA THR A 159 -14.35 -7.98 -0.34
C THR A 159 -15.23 -7.37 0.77
N GLU A 160 -16.39 -7.97 1.04
CA GLU A 160 -17.27 -7.52 2.13
C GLU A 160 -16.68 -7.72 3.52
N GLU A 161 -16.02 -8.85 3.76
CA GLU A 161 -15.32 -9.13 5.01
C GLU A 161 -14.10 -8.23 5.19
N LEU A 162 -13.34 -7.95 4.13
CA LEU A 162 -12.21 -7.02 4.13
C LEU A 162 -12.66 -5.61 4.52
N LYS A 163 -13.74 -5.10 3.94
CA LYS A 163 -14.29 -3.79 4.31
C LYS A 163 -14.76 -3.77 5.77
N LYS A 164 -15.40 -4.84 6.26
CA LYS A 164 -15.79 -4.94 7.69
C LYS A 164 -14.56 -4.94 8.61
N PHE A 165 -13.50 -5.66 8.23
CA PHE A 165 -12.25 -5.68 8.96
C PHE A 165 -11.59 -4.30 9.03
N ILE A 166 -11.50 -3.58 7.90
CA ILE A 166 -10.95 -2.23 7.90
C ILE A 166 -11.80 -1.28 8.75
N ARG A 167 -13.14 -1.33 8.64
CA ARG A 167 -14.03 -0.51 9.50
C ARG A 167 -13.83 -0.77 10.99
N LYS A 168 -13.60 -2.02 11.38
CA LYS A 168 -13.49 -2.42 12.79
C LYS A 168 -12.09 -2.17 13.37
N TYR A 169 -11.05 -2.48 12.61
CA TYR A 169 -9.67 -2.48 13.10
C TYR A 169 -8.77 -1.48 12.37
N GLY A 170 -8.94 -1.31 11.06
CA GLY A 170 -8.07 -0.47 10.23
C GLY A 170 -8.23 1.03 10.43
N LEU A 171 -9.37 1.47 10.97
CA LEU A 171 -9.66 2.87 11.28
C LEU A 171 -9.36 3.24 12.74
N ASP A 172 -9.18 2.26 13.62
CA ASP A 172 -8.89 2.48 15.04
C ASP A 172 -7.38 2.46 15.26
N GLU A 173 -6.82 3.63 15.60
CA GLU A 173 -5.38 3.86 15.72
C GLU A 173 -4.72 2.93 16.73
N LYS A 174 -5.46 2.41 17.73
CA LYS A 174 -4.91 1.50 18.75
C LYS A 174 -4.36 0.19 18.17
N TYR A 175 -4.83 -0.21 16.98
CA TYR A 175 -4.36 -1.43 16.32
C TYR A 175 -3.17 -1.16 15.39
N GLU A 176 -2.86 0.10 15.08
CA GLU A 176 -1.71 0.52 14.25
C GLU A 176 -1.62 -0.26 12.92
N LEU A 177 -2.76 -0.70 12.38
CA LEU A 177 -2.80 -1.59 11.22
C LEU A 177 -2.21 -0.94 9.97
N PHE A 178 -2.37 0.38 9.83
CA PHE A 178 -1.79 1.17 8.75
C PHE A 178 -0.74 2.16 9.29
N GLY A 179 -0.05 1.81 10.38
CA GLY A 179 0.94 2.67 11.04
C GLY A 179 0.39 3.98 11.59
N GLU A 180 1.25 4.72 12.29
CA GLU A 180 0.92 6.05 12.79
C GLU A 180 1.13 7.12 11.71
N ALA A 181 0.32 8.18 11.75
CA ALA A 181 0.47 9.29 10.81
C ALA A 181 1.81 10.04 10.98
N ALA A 182 2.38 10.05 12.20
CA ALA A 182 3.65 10.70 12.49
C ALA A 182 4.86 9.98 11.86
N GLU A 183 4.71 8.69 11.55
CA GLU A 183 5.77 7.85 10.97
C GLU A 183 5.66 7.73 9.44
N ALA A 184 4.59 8.27 8.86
CA ALA A 184 4.35 8.18 7.43
C ALA A 184 5.36 9.05 6.66
N GLU A 185 6.09 8.44 5.72
CA GLU A 185 6.88 9.20 4.76
C GLU A 185 5.94 10.02 3.87
N LYS A 186 6.17 11.33 3.84
CA LYS A 186 5.35 12.26 3.07
C LYS A 186 5.97 12.46 1.71
N MET A 187 5.17 12.29 0.67
CA MET A 187 5.57 12.60 -0.69
C MET A 187 5.15 14.01 -1.07
N ARG A 188 6.02 14.69 -1.82
CA ARG A 188 5.76 16.00 -2.41
C ARG A 188 5.42 15.86 -3.87
N ARG A 189 4.46 16.66 -4.34
CA ARG A 189 4.12 16.71 -5.76
C ARG A 189 5.25 17.38 -6.53
N ILE A 190 5.79 16.69 -7.54
CA ILE A 190 6.83 17.23 -8.42
C ILE A 190 6.30 17.55 -9.83
N GLN A 191 5.18 16.97 -10.23
CA GLN A 191 4.49 17.30 -11.48
C GLN A 191 2.98 17.05 -11.36
N VAL A 192 2.18 17.93 -11.99
CA VAL A 192 0.73 17.73 -12.16
C VAL A 192 0.49 16.97 -13.47
N GLU A 193 -0.36 15.95 -13.47
CA GLU A 193 -0.81 15.33 -14.72
C GLU A 193 -1.72 16.34 -15.44
N GLU A 194 -1.32 16.83 -16.63
CA GLU A 194 -2.22 17.64 -17.46
C GLU A 194 -3.39 16.76 -17.92
N PRO A 195 -4.65 17.24 -17.80
CA PRO A 195 -5.80 16.47 -18.27
C PRO A 195 -5.76 16.33 -19.80
N ASN A 196 -5.27 15.19 -20.28
CA ASN A 196 -5.26 14.73 -21.66
C ASN A 196 -4.70 15.72 -22.69
N GLN A 197 -3.40 15.64 -22.99
CA GLN A 197 -2.97 15.83 -24.38
C GLN A 197 -3.08 14.49 -25.11
N PRO A 198 -3.77 14.42 -26.27
CA PRO A 198 -3.82 13.19 -27.06
C PRO A 198 -2.40 12.77 -27.43
N LYS A 199 -2.05 11.51 -27.18
CA LYS A 199 -0.78 10.93 -27.61
C LYS A 199 -0.65 11.11 -29.13
N THR A 200 0.21 12.02 -29.57
CA THR A 200 0.68 12.02 -30.96
C THR A 200 1.50 10.75 -31.15
N GLN A 201 0.94 9.82 -31.92
CA GLN A 201 1.69 8.70 -32.49
C GLN A 201 2.74 9.30 -33.44
N ASN A 202 4.01 9.05 -33.15
CA ASN A 202 5.08 9.07 -34.14
C ASN A 202 5.46 7.63 -34.45
#